data_AF-A0AAE3N257-F1
#
_entry.id   AF-A0AAE3N257-F1
#
_cell.length_a   1.000
_cell.length_b   1.000
_cell.length_c   1.000
_cell.angle_alpha   90.00
_cell.angle_beta   90.00
_cell.angle_gamma   90.00
#
_symmetry.space_group_name_H-M   'P 1'
#
loop_
_entity.id
_entity.type
_entity.pdbx_description
1 polymer ?
#
loop_
_entity_poly.entity_id
_entity_poly.type
_entity_poly.pdbx_seq_one_letter_code
_entity_poly.pdbx_strand_id
1 'polypeptide(L)'
;MDVLNGRIAGPFEVRNTVELGGQIESGATVRPGATFFIRGLVGGYLRVQKGARAVVRGIVDGDIEIEEGANVEIYGCVTGRIRDYSGCCRKSSDTA
;
A
#
# COMPACT_ATOMS: atom_id res chain seq x y z
N MET A 1 -12.22 -10.10 -7.26
CA MET A 1 -10.92 -9.44 -7.48
C MET A 1 -11.15 -8.45 -8.59
N ASP A 2 -11.08 -7.15 -8.26
CA ASP A 2 -11.32 -6.08 -9.22
C ASP A 2 -9.99 -5.59 -9.79
N VAL A 3 -9.95 -5.25 -11.08
CA VAL A 3 -8.73 -4.78 -11.75
C VAL A 3 -8.96 -3.35 -12.24
N LEU A 4 -8.07 -2.44 -11.82
CA LEU A 4 -8.08 -1.03 -12.17
C LEU A 4 -6.90 -0.72 -13.07
N ASN A 5 -7.19 -0.58 -14.37
CA ASN A 5 -6.18 -0.23 -15.38
C ASN A 5 -6.27 1.22 -15.85
N GLY A 6 -7.22 2.00 -15.32
CA GLY A 6 -7.41 3.40 -15.68
C GLY A 6 -6.59 4.38 -14.84
N ARG A 7 -6.78 5.67 -15.11
CA ARG A 7 -6.26 6.76 -14.28
C ARG A 7 -7.34 7.20 -13.30
N ILE A 8 -7.02 7.20 -12.01
CA ILE A 8 -7.90 7.64 -10.93
C ILE A 8 -7.32 8.92 -10.34
N ALA A 9 -7.98 10.04 -10.62
CA ALA A 9 -7.56 11.34 -10.10
C ALA A 9 -7.93 11.54 -8.62
N GLY A 10 -9.00 10.87 -8.15
CA GLY A 10 -9.52 11.02 -6.79
C GLY A 10 -8.94 10.02 -5.78
N PRO A 11 -9.22 10.22 -4.48
CA PRO A 11 -8.87 9.26 -3.44
C PRO A 11 -9.61 7.94 -3.67
N PHE A 12 -8.89 6.83 -3.64
CA PHE A 12 -9.47 5.51 -3.87
C PHE A 12 -9.60 4.70 -2.58
N GLU A 13 -10.78 4.15 -2.30
CA GLU A 13 -10.98 3.25 -1.16
C GLU A 13 -11.03 1.79 -1.60
N VAL A 14 -10.06 1.01 -1.14
CA VAL A 14 -9.96 -0.43 -1.38
C VAL A 14 -10.72 -1.16 -0.27
N ARG A 15 -11.92 -1.65 -0.59
CA ARG A 15 -12.77 -2.42 0.36
C ARG A 15 -12.61 -3.93 0.27
N ASN A 16 -12.18 -4.42 -0.90
CA ASN A 16 -12.01 -5.84 -1.21
C ASN A 16 -10.64 -6.08 -1.85
N THR A 17 -10.42 -7.25 -2.45
CA THR A 17 -9.20 -7.52 -3.23
C THR A 17 -9.20 -6.75 -4.56
N VAL A 18 -8.30 -5.79 -4.70
CA VAL A 18 -8.16 -4.94 -5.89
C VAL A 18 -6.72 -4.98 -6.42
N GLU A 19 -6.57 -5.08 -7.74
CA GLU A 19 -5.29 -4.94 -8.44
C GLU A 19 -5.27 -3.66 -9.28
N LEU A 20 -4.29 -2.78 -9.03
CA LEU A 20 -4.04 -1.56 -9.77
C LEU A 20 -2.93 -1.81 -10.82
N GLY A 21 -3.32 -1.86 -12.08
CA GLY A 21 -2.42 -1.79 -13.22
C GLY A 21 -2.25 -0.37 -13.80
N GLY A 22 -3.13 0.56 -13.41
CA GLY A 22 -3.12 1.95 -13.88
C GLY A 22 -2.40 2.92 -12.94
N GLN A 23 -2.88 4.16 -12.88
CA GLN A 23 -2.30 5.24 -12.08
C GLN A 23 -3.33 5.84 -11.14
N ILE A 24 -2.99 5.98 -9.86
CA ILE A 24 -3.74 6.77 -8.88
C ILE A 24 -2.94 8.03 -8.58
N GLU A 25 -3.55 9.21 -8.58
CA GLU A 25 -2.82 10.47 -8.35
C GLU A 25 -3.00 11.04 -6.95
N SER A 26 -4.19 10.88 -6.37
CA SER A 26 -4.50 11.49 -5.08
C SER A 26 -4.19 10.60 -3.88
N GLY A 27 -4.07 9.29 -4.08
CA GLY A 27 -3.79 8.31 -3.02
C GLY A 27 -4.87 7.24 -2.86
N ALA A 28 -4.57 6.25 -2.02
CA ALA A 28 -5.45 5.12 -1.75
C ALA A 28 -5.50 4.77 -0.27
N THR A 29 -6.69 4.36 0.20
CA THR A 29 -6.91 3.84 1.55
C THR A 29 -7.39 2.39 1.46
N VAL A 30 -6.65 1.47 2.09
CA VAL A 30 -6.97 0.05 2.15
C VAL A 30 -7.70 -0.25 3.45
N ARG A 31 -8.96 -0.65 3.34
CA ARG A 31 -9.84 -0.97 4.48
C ARG A 31 -9.48 -2.33 5.11
N PRO A 32 -9.87 -2.60 6.37
CA PRO A 32 -9.59 -3.86 7.05
C PRO A 32 -10.12 -5.05 6.27
N GLY A 33 -9.33 -6.14 6.19
CA GLY A 33 -9.69 -7.35 5.43
C GLY A 33 -9.58 -7.20 3.91
N ALA A 34 -9.23 -6.03 3.39
CA ALA A 34 -9.00 -5.81 1.97
C ALA A 34 -7.54 -6.12 1.59
N THR A 35 -7.32 -6.44 0.31
CA THR A 35 -5.98 -6.70 -0.24
C THR A 35 -5.76 -5.82 -1.46
N PHE A 36 -4.67 -5.06 -1.48
CA PHE A 36 -4.36 -4.15 -2.57
C PHE A 36 -3.07 -4.54 -3.27
N PHE A 37 -3.14 -4.86 -4.55
CA PHE A 37 -1.98 -5.15 -5.40
C PHE A 37 -1.68 -3.94 -6.28
N ILE A 38 -0.51 -3.32 -6.11
CA ILE A 38 -0.09 -2.16 -6.89
C ILE A 38 0.96 -2.61 -7.89
N ARG A 39 0.64 -2.65 -9.19
CA ARG A 39 1.61 -2.84 -10.27
C ARG A 39 1.96 -1.55 -10.98
N GLY A 40 1.07 -0.57 -10.96
CA GLY A 40 1.26 0.73 -11.58
C GLY A 40 1.81 1.80 -10.62
N LEU A 41 1.33 3.03 -10.77
CA LEU A 41 1.79 4.19 -10.00
C LEU A 41 0.71 4.66 -9.01
N VAL A 42 1.08 4.89 -7.76
CA VAL A 42 0.22 5.49 -6.74
C VAL A 42 0.87 6.76 -6.21
N GLY A 43 0.31 7.92 -6.54
CA GLY A 43 0.72 9.21 -6.03
C GLY A 43 -0.04 9.61 -4.77
N GLY A 44 0.53 10.55 -4.01
CA GLY A 44 -0.11 11.21 -2.88
C GLY A 44 0.09 10.49 -1.55
N TYR A 45 -0.74 9.50 -1.26
CA TYR A 45 -0.65 8.73 -0.01
C TYR A 45 -1.17 7.30 -0.16
N LEU A 46 -0.66 6.39 0.67
CA LEU A 46 -1.15 5.03 0.78
C LEU A 46 -1.38 4.70 2.25
N ARG A 47 -2.65 4.60 2.66
CA ARG A 47 -3.01 4.24 4.04
C ARG A 47 -3.49 2.80 4.09
N VAL A 48 -2.88 1.99 4.94
CA VAL A 48 -3.22 0.56 5.10
C VAL A 48 -3.74 0.34 6.51
N GLN A 49 -5.04 0.05 6.62
CA GLN A 49 -5.69 -0.12 7.92
C GLN A 49 -5.37 -1.47 8.56
N LYS A 50 -5.60 -1.58 9.88
CA LYS A 50 -5.41 -2.82 10.63
C LYS A 50 -6.07 -4.03 9.95
N GLY A 51 -5.33 -5.11 9.78
CA GLY A 51 -5.82 -6.34 9.13
C GLY A 51 -5.97 -6.23 7.61
N ALA A 52 -5.53 -5.14 6.99
CA ALA A 52 -5.42 -5.02 5.54
C ALA A 52 -4.05 -5.47 5.04
N ARG A 53 -4.00 -5.84 3.76
CA ARG A 53 -2.76 -6.22 3.07
C ARG A 53 -2.51 -5.34 1.86
N ALA A 54 -1.29 -4.84 1.69
CA ALA A 54 -0.87 -4.12 0.50
C ALA A 54 0.40 -4.74 -0.09
N VAL A 55 0.42 -4.96 -1.40
CA VAL A 55 1.55 -5.52 -2.14
C VAL A 55 1.95 -4.52 -3.22
N VAL A 56 3.06 -3.82 -3.01
CA VAL A 56 3.59 -2.80 -3.90
C VAL A 56 4.63 -3.42 -4.82
N ARG A 57 4.31 -3.60 -6.10
CA ARG A 57 5.24 -4.02 -7.17
C ARG A 57 5.58 -2.90 -8.15
N GLY A 58 4.88 -1.77 -8.06
CA GLY A 58 5.10 -0.58 -8.89
C GLY A 58 5.79 0.56 -8.15
N ILE A 59 5.35 1.79 -8.39
CA ILE A 59 5.92 2.99 -7.77
C ILE A 59 4.86 3.65 -6.88
N VAL A 60 5.24 3.96 -5.65
CA VAL A 60 4.43 4.80 -4.74
C VAL A 60 5.13 6.14 -4.59
N ASP A 61 4.55 7.17 -5.19
CA ASP A 61 4.99 8.55 -5.11
C ASP A 61 4.23 9.32 -4.02
N GLY A 62 4.47 8.93 -2.76
CA GLY A 62 3.73 9.47 -1.63
C GLY A 62 4.07 8.82 -0.30
N ASP A 63 3.45 9.34 0.75
CA ASP A 63 3.62 8.81 2.11
C ASP A 63 2.81 7.52 2.30
N ILE A 64 3.42 6.50 2.90
CA ILE A 64 2.76 5.25 3.27
C ILE A 64 2.53 5.23 4.77
N GLU A 65 1.28 5.04 5.18
CA GLU A 65 0.88 4.89 6.58
C GLU A 65 0.36 3.48 6.83
N ILE A 66 1.08 2.74 7.66
CA ILE A 66 0.80 1.33 7.97
C ILE A 66 0.27 1.27 9.40
N GLU A 67 -1.01 0.93 9.57
CA GLU A 67 -1.61 0.79 10.90
C GLU A 67 -1.17 -0.51 11.60
N GLU A 68 -1.38 -0.56 12.92
CA GLU A 68 -1.02 -1.73 13.73
C GLU A 68 -1.73 -3.01 13.25
N GLY A 69 -0.98 -4.04 12.87
CA GLY A 69 -1.53 -5.29 12.33
C GLY A 69 -1.90 -5.24 10.84
N ALA A 70 -1.49 -4.21 10.11
CA ALA A 70 -1.46 -4.23 8.65
C ALA A 70 -0.23 -4.99 8.13
N ASN A 71 -0.33 -5.55 6.92
CA ASN A 71 0.79 -6.22 6.26
C ASN A 71 1.10 -5.54 4.92
N VAL A 72 2.30 -5.01 4.76
CA VAL A 72 2.72 -4.30 3.55
C VAL A 72 4.00 -4.92 3.00
N GLU A 73 3.93 -5.38 1.76
CA GLU A 73 5.05 -5.97 1.05
C GLU A 73 5.45 -5.05 -0.11
N ILE A 74 6.67 -4.51 -0.06
CA ILE A 74 7.18 -3.58 -1.07
C ILE A 74 8.27 -4.27 -1.88
N TYR A 75 7.96 -4.58 -3.13
CA TYR A 75 8.85 -5.08 -4.17
C TYR A 75 9.25 -4.00 -5.19
N GLY A 76 8.62 -2.83 -5.12
CA GLY A 76 8.85 -1.70 -6.02
C GLY A 76 9.58 -0.54 -5.35
N CYS A 77 9.36 0.68 -5.86
CA CYS A 77 9.97 1.89 -5.33
C CYS A 77 8.95 2.74 -4.55
N VAL A 78 9.40 3.29 -3.43
CA VAL A 78 8.65 4.29 -2.64
C VAL A 78 9.52 5.52 -2.52
N THR A 79 9.04 6.67 -2.98
CA THR A 79 9.79 7.95 -2.92
C THR A 79 9.44 8.77 -1.68
N GLY A 80 8.26 8.56 -1.09
CA GLY A 80 7.81 9.26 0.11
C GLY A 80 8.20 8.57 1.41
N ARG A 81 7.61 9.00 2.53
CA ARG A 81 7.93 8.47 3.86
C ARG A 81 7.09 7.24 4.18
N ILE A 82 7.73 6.22 4.74
CA ILE A 82 7.03 5.05 5.26
C ILE A 82 6.90 5.20 6.78
N ARG A 83 5.67 5.37 7.25
CA ARG A 83 5.31 5.37 8.67
C ARG A 83 4.73 4.01 9.02
N ASP A 84 5.52 3.21 9.72
CA ASP A 84 5.11 1.91 10.20
C ASP A 84 4.69 1.97 11.67
N TYR A 85 3.38 1.80 11.92
CA TYR A 85 2.80 1.63 13.25
C TYR A 85 2.47 0.16 13.54
N SER A 86 2.89 -0.80 12.68
CA SER A 86 2.69 -2.23 12.85
C SER A 86 3.26 -2.81 14.14
N GLY A 87 4.18 -2.07 14.79
CA GLY A 87 4.91 -2.52 15.97
C GLY A 87 5.80 -3.75 15.72
N CYS A 88 5.80 -4.28 14.49
CA CYS A 88 6.48 -5.51 14.10
C CYS A 88 7.83 -5.20 13.46
N CYS A 89 8.63 -4.34 14.09
CA CYS A 89 10.06 -4.27 13.82
C CYS A 89 10.74 -5.53 14.38
N ARG A 90 10.56 -6.71 13.75
CA ARG A 90 11.50 -7.82 13.97
C ARG A 90 12.80 -7.44 13.29
N LYS A 91 13.67 -6.70 14.00
CA LYS A 91 15.09 -6.69 13.67
C LYS A 91 15.61 -8.10 13.91
N SER A 92 15.88 -8.86 12.85
CA SER A 92 16.77 -10.01 12.97
C SER A 92 18.18 -9.44 13.17
N SER A 93 18.54 -9.20 14.43
CA SER A 93 19.94 -9.13 14.83
C SER A 93 20.49 -10.54 14.71
N ASP A 94 21.09 -10.83 13.56
CA ASP A 94 21.98 -11.98 13.40
C ASP A 94 23.10 -11.81 14.42
N THR A 95 23.09 -12.68 15.43
CA THR A 95 24.21 -12.90 16.33
C THR A 95 24.96 -14.09 15.78
N ALA A 96 26.15 -13.84 15.23
CA ALA A 96 27.27 -14.78 15.22
C ALA A 96 28.57 -14.00 15.01
#